data_AF-A0A961D9K8-F1
#
_entry.id   AF-A0A961D9K8-F1
#
_cell.length_a   1.000
_cell.length_b   1.000
_cell.length_c   1.000
_cell.angle_alpha   90.00
_cell.angle_beta   90.00
_cell.angle_gamma   90.00
#
_symmetry.space_group_name_H-M   'P 1'
#
loop_
_entity.id
_entity.type
_entity.pdbx_description
1 polymer ?
#
loop_
_entity_poly.entity_id
_entity_poly.type
_entity_poly.pdbx_seq_one_letter_code
_entity_poly.pdbx_strand_id
1 'polypeptide(L)'
;MAACTQFTCSHCGFKVDAWSDGNPYLTDRDGKRHFFYHPGDYWEPRAFYQQQTGCDEVREDEYLAFWKERGGNEGDWLCLQCGRQTRRDPKRDRMRCTGCSKPKLRNTNRLEGRTCPKCRKGIFRGEMTAIS
;
A
#
# COMPACT_ATOMS: atom_id res chain seq x y z
N MET A 1 2.09 8.32 -12.17
CA MET A 1 2.51 7.22 -13.05
C MET A 1 3.09 6.15 -12.16
N ALA A 2 2.39 5.04 -12.00
CA ALA A 2 2.77 3.97 -11.10
C ALA A 2 3.64 2.97 -11.85
N ALA A 3 4.85 2.70 -11.36
CA ALA A 3 5.68 1.63 -11.89
C ALA A 3 5.46 0.33 -11.09
N CYS A 4 5.34 -0.78 -11.80
CA CYS A 4 5.33 -2.12 -11.21
C CYS A 4 6.70 -2.78 -11.39
N THR A 5 7.31 -3.19 -10.28
CA THR A 5 8.46 -4.11 -10.28
C THR A 5 7.98 -5.48 -9.82
N GLN A 6 8.14 -6.51 -10.66
CA GLN A 6 7.88 -7.89 -10.28
C GLN A 6 9.16 -8.50 -9.71
N PHE A 7 9.11 -8.93 -8.46
CA PHE A 7 10.18 -9.66 -7.80
C PHE A 7 9.95 -11.16 -7.90
N THR A 8 10.87 -11.88 -8.53
CA THR A 8 10.82 -13.35 -8.67
C THR A 8 11.94 -14.00 -7.85
N CYS A 9 11.61 -15.04 -7.08
CA CYS A 9 12.60 -15.83 -6.36
C CYS A 9 13.45 -16.67 -7.34
N SER A 10 14.77 -16.56 -7.24
CA SER A 10 15.75 -17.26 -8.06
C SER A 10 15.78 -18.79 -7.92
N HIS A 11 15.03 -19.37 -6.97
CA HIS A 11 15.02 -20.80 -6.70
C HIS A 11 13.65 -21.45 -6.89
N CYS A 12 12.57 -20.83 -6.37
CA CYS A 12 11.24 -21.46 -6.39
C CYS A 12 10.23 -20.73 -7.26
N GLY A 13 10.64 -19.66 -7.96
CA GLY A 13 9.74 -18.91 -8.85
C GLY A 13 8.62 -18.15 -8.13
N PHE A 14 8.66 -18.01 -6.80
CA PHE A 14 7.68 -17.21 -6.08
C PHE A 14 7.76 -15.74 -6.52
N LYS A 15 6.63 -15.18 -6.97
CA LYS A 15 6.51 -13.82 -7.49
C LYS A 15 5.80 -12.89 -6.51
N VAL A 16 6.24 -11.63 -6.48
CA VAL A 16 5.63 -10.54 -5.72
C VAL A 16 5.68 -9.28 -6.57
N ASP A 17 4.52 -8.70 -6.87
CA ASP A 17 4.44 -7.41 -7.56
C ASP A 17 4.55 -6.26 -6.55
N ALA A 18 5.27 -5.22 -6.95
CA ALA A 18 5.54 -4.06 -6.12
C ALA A 18 5.21 -2.78 -6.88
N TRP A 19 4.14 -2.10 -6.45
CA TRP A 19 3.68 -0.85 -7.04
C TRP A 19 4.23 0.35 -6.28
N SER A 20 4.70 1.37 -7.00
CA SER A 20 5.35 2.55 -6.43
C SER A 20 4.41 3.48 -5.66
N ASP A 21 3.15 3.58 -6.08
CA ASP A 21 2.25 4.67 -5.65
C ASP A 21 1.54 4.35 -4.32
N GLY A 22 1.61 3.09 -3.89
CA GLY A 22 0.87 2.59 -2.74
C GLY A 22 -0.64 2.61 -2.98
N ASN A 23 -1.39 2.69 -1.89
CA ASN A 23 -2.84 2.66 -1.85
C ASN A 23 -3.31 3.87 -1.01
N PRO A 24 -3.52 5.05 -1.63
CA PRO A 24 -4.00 6.23 -0.91
C PRO A 24 -5.42 6.01 -0.39
N TYR A 25 -5.71 6.56 0.79
CA TYR A 25 -7.02 6.46 1.41
C TYR A 25 -7.35 7.68 2.28
N LEU A 26 -8.64 7.88 2.53
CA LEU A 26 -9.17 8.73 3.61
C LEU A 26 -9.91 7.86 4.63
N THR A 27 -9.87 8.24 5.90
CA THR A 27 -10.70 7.61 6.94
C THR A 27 -12.00 8.38 7.15
N ASP A 28 -13.13 7.68 7.21
CA ASP A 28 -14.41 8.27 7.63
C ASP A 28 -14.42 8.57 9.15
N ARG A 29 -15.56 9.06 9.65
CA ARG A 29 -15.77 9.35 11.09
C ARG A 29 -15.68 8.11 11.99
N ASP A 30 -15.94 6.91 11.46
CA ASP A 30 -15.84 5.65 12.19
C ASP A 30 -14.41 5.06 12.13
N GLY A 31 -13.49 5.73 11.44
CA GLY A 31 -12.10 5.29 11.27
C GLY A 31 -11.91 4.23 10.18
N LYS A 32 -12.94 3.94 9.39
CA LYS A 32 -12.85 3.01 8.26
C LYS A 32 -12.15 3.70 7.07
N ARG A 33 -11.22 2.97 6.44
CA ARG A 33 -10.45 3.44 5.28
C ARG A 33 -11.27 3.30 3.98
N HIS A 34 -11.27 4.35 3.18
CA HIS A 34 -11.82 4.41 1.82
C HIS A 34 -10.68 4.71 0.86
N PHE A 35 -10.40 3.79 -0.06
CA PHE A 35 -9.23 3.84 -0.94
C PHE A 35 -9.55 4.52 -2.28
N PHE A 36 -8.61 5.32 -2.77
CA PHE A 36 -8.73 6.06 -4.02
C PHE A 36 -7.53 5.71 -4.91
N TYR A 37 -7.79 5.03 -6.03
CA TYR A 37 -6.75 4.50 -6.92
C TYR A 37 -6.62 5.35 -8.19
N HIS A 38 -5.40 5.48 -8.71
CA HIS A 38 -5.13 6.09 -10.02
C HIS A 38 -4.76 5.01 -11.06
N PRO A 39 -5.02 5.24 -12.36
CA PRO A 39 -6.02 6.16 -12.94
C PRO A 39 -7.39 5.46 -13.07
N GLY A 40 -8.48 6.16 -12.78
CA GLY A 40 -9.83 5.63 -13.01
C GLY A 40 -10.93 6.60 -12.58
N ASP A 41 -12.14 6.37 -13.10
CA ASP A 41 -13.35 7.21 -12.95
C ASP A 41 -13.86 7.34 -11.50
N TYR A 42 -13.21 6.69 -10.54
CA TYR A 42 -13.57 6.65 -9.12
C TYR A 42 -12.63 7.49 -8.23
N TRP A 43 -11.86 8.41 -8.83
CA TRP A 43 -11.07 9.39 -8.10
C TRP A 43 -11.92 10.60 -7.70
N GLU A 44 -12.75 10.46 -6.66
CA GLU A 44 -13.47 11.61 -6.08
C GLU A 44 -13.25 11.77 -4.57
N PRO A 45 -11.99 11.94 -4.10
CA PRO A 45 -11.74 12.22 -2.68
C PRO A 45 -12.42 13.52 -2.20
N ARG A 46 -12.73 14.44 -3.12
CA ARG A 46 -13.50 15.66 -2.83
C ARG A 46 -14.98 15.38 -2.57
N ALA A 47 -15.61 14.49 -3.34
CA ALA A 47 -17.01 14.09 -3.08
C ALA A 47 -17.11 13.35 -1.74
N PHE A 48 -16.14 12.48 -1.42
CA PHE A 48 -16.05 11.87 -0.10
C PHE A 48 -15.89 12.92 1.00
N TYR A 49 -15.02 13.92 0.82
CA TYR A 49 -14.89 15.04 1.76
C TYR A 49 -16.23 15.75 2.00
N GLN A 50 -16.94 16.15 0.93
CA GLN A 50 -18.26 16.80 1.05
C GLN A 50 -19.27 15.93 1.79
N GLN A 51 -19.32 14.63 1.50
CA GLN A 51 -20.18 13.70 2.23
C GLN A 51 -19.83 13.62 3.73
N GLN A 52 -18.53 13.66 4.06
CA GLN A 52 -18.07 13.56 5.45
C GLN A 52 -18.21 14.87 6.24
N THR A 53 -18.23 16.03 5.58
CA THR A 53 -18.33 17.35 6.24
C THR A 53 -19.73 17.97 6.12
N GLY A 54 -20.50 17.60 5.11
CA GLY A 54 -21.77 18.23 4.75
C GLY A 54 -21.59 19.62 4.12
N CYS A 55 -20.40 19.96 3.62
CA CYS A 55 -20.18 21.25 2.98
C CYS A 55 -20.72 21.28 1.55
N ASP A 56 -21.39 22.37 1.18
CA ASP A 56 -21.90 22.57 -0.18
C ASP A 56 -20.76 22.83 -1.17
N GLU A 57 -19.76 23.62 -0.76
CA GLU A 57 -18.58 23.95 -1.58
C GLU A 57 -17.28 23.48 -0.90
N VAL A 58 -16.34 22.97 -1.70
CA VAL A 58 -15.04 22.53 -1.21
C VAL A 58 -14.07 23.69 -1.16
N ARG A 59 -13.79 24.16 0.06
CA ARG A 59 -12.69 25.08 0.31
C ARG A 59 -11.37 24.32 0.37
N GLU A 60 -10.37 24.80 -0.37
CA GLU A 60 -9.12 24.06 -0.60
C GLU A 60 -8.29 23.89 0.67
N ASP A 61 -8.23 24.93 1.51
CA ASP A 61 -7.55 24.92 2.80
C ASP A 61 -8.16 23.89 3.77
N GLU A 62 -9.49 23.83 3.83
CA GLU A 62 -10.22 22.88 4.66
C GLU A 62 -10.08 21.44 4.15
N TYR A 63 -10.15 21.23 2.83
CA TYR A 63 -9.91 19.94 2.20
C TYR A 63 -8.48 19.42 2.47
N LEU A 64 -7.47 20.28 2.33
CA LEU A 64 -6.08 19.92 2.62
C LEU A 64 -5.86 19.63 4.11
N ALA A 65 -6.51 20.37 5.01
CA ALA A 65 -6.49 20.10 6.44
C ALA A 65 -7.11 18.72 6.75
N PHE A 66 -8.27 18.41 6.16
CA PHE A 66 -8.93 17.12 6.27
C PHE A 66 -8.04 15.99 5.74
N TRP A 67 -7.45 16.16 4.56
CA TRP A 67 -6.52 15.18 3.99
C TRP A 67 -5.29 14.98 4.86
N LYS A 68 -4.74 16.04 5.45
CA LYS A 68 -3.60 15.94 6.37
C LYS A 68 -3.95 15.14 7.61
N GLU A 69 -5.15 15.33 8.17
CA GLU A 69 -5.60 14.65 9.38
C GLU A 69 -5.99 13.18 9.11
N ARG A 70 -6.66 12.90 7.99
CA ARG A 70 -7.35 11.63 7.75
C ARG A 70 -6.81 10.82 6.58
N GLY A 71 -5.97 11.45 5.77
CA GLY A 71 -5.30 10.83 4.64
C GLY A 71 -4.17 9.92 5.07
N GLY A 72 -4.05 8.81 4.38
CA GLY A 72 -2.95 7.87 4.52
C GLY A 72 -2.60 7.20 3.21
N ASN A 73 -1.56 6.39 3.25
CA ASN A 73 -1.14 5.60 2.09
C ASN A 73 -0.64 4.25 2.58
N GLU A 74 -1.38 3.18 2.28
CA GLU A 74 -0.91 1.84 2.58
C GLU A 74 0.10 1.38 1.52
N GLY A 75 1.27 0.94 1.98
CA GLY A 75 2.18 0.18 1.13
C GLY A 75 1.86 -1.31 1.18
N ASP A 76 2.28 -2.05 0.15
CA ASP A 76 2.33 -3.50 0.18
C ASP A 76 3.61 -4.00 0.88
N TRP A 77 3.45 -5.03 1.71
CA TRP A 77 4.54 -5.59 2.52
C TRP A 77 4.51 -7.10 2.47
N LEU A 78 5.69 -7.71 2.27
CA LEU A 78 5.89 -9.15 2.41
C LEU A 78 6.36 -9.49 3.81
N CYS A 79 5.71 -10.46 4.46
CA CYS A 79 6.22 -11.05 5.67
C CYS A 79 7.34 -12.06 5.37
N LEU A 80 8.56 -11.75 5.79
CA LEU A 80 9.72 -12.63 5.62
C LEU A 80 9.71 -13.87 6.55
N GLN A 81 8.71 -14.00 7.43
CA GLN A 81 8.52 -15.19 8.27
C GLN A 81 7.58 -16.21 7.61
N CYS A 82 6.38 -15.78 7.19
CA CYS A 82 5.34 -16.68 6.69
C CYS A 82 5.04 -16.51 5.19
N GLY A 83 5.67 -15.54 4.52
CA GLY A 83 5.47 -15.28 3.09
C GLY A 83 4.16 -14.61 2.72
N ARG A 84 3.33 -14.20 3.70
CA ARG A 84 2.07 -13.49 3.44
C ARG A 84 2.33 -12.04 3.03
N GLN A 85 1.67 -11.59 1.96
CA GLN A 85 1.58 -10.17 1.62
C GLN A 85 0.49 -9.49 2.46
N THR A 86 0.76 -8.29 2.92
CA THR A 86 -0.17 -7.49 3.73
C THR A 86 -0.04 -6.02 3.37
N ARG A 87 -1.15 -5.29 3.46
CA ARG A 87 -1.12 -3.84 3.37
C ARG A 87 -0.98 -3.20 4.75
N ARG A 88 -0.12 -2.19 4.84
CA ARG A 88 0.13 -1.40 6.05
C ARG A 88 0.54 0.02 5.68
N ASP A 89 -0.03 0.97 6.41
CA ASP A 89 0.45 2.34 6.44
C ASP A 89 1.47 2.48 7.58
N PRO A 90 2.78 2.68 7.29
CA PRO A 90 3.80 2.76 8.33
C PRO A 90 3.65 3.98 9.26
N LYS A 91 2.86 4.99 8.88
CA LYS A 91 2.58 6.17 9.73
C LYS A 91 1.41 5.94 10.69
N ARG A 92 0.51 5.02 10.36
CA ARG A 92 -0.77 4.84 11.09
C ARG A 92 -0.95 3.44 11.68
N ASP A 93 -0.26 2.43 11.16
CA ASP A 93 -0.41 1.04 11.59
C ASP A 93 0.76 0.54 12.44
N ARG A 94 0.46 -0.44 13.30
CA ARG A 94 1.49 -1.31 13.86
C ARG A 94 2.04 -2.21 12.75
N MET A 95 3.34 -2.12 12.51
CA MET A 95 4.04 -2.87 11.46
C MET A 95 4.20 -4.37 11.79
N ARG A 96 3.09 -5.10 11.75
CA ARG A 96 2.99 -6.54 11.99
C ARG A 96 2.19 -7.23 10.90
N CYS A 97 2.62 -8.44 10.56
CA CYS A 97 1.93 -9.28 9.58
C CYS A 97 0.50 -9.62 10.02
N THR A 98 -0.47 -9.50 9.12
CA THR A 98 -1.88 -9.92 9.33
C THR A 98 -2.06 -11.43 9.47
N GLY A 99 -1.10 -12.24 9.03
CA GLY A 99 -1.17 -13.70 9.11
C GLY A 99 -0.54 -14.28 10.38
N CYS A 100 0.67 -13.84 10.74
CA CYS A 100 1.43 -14.45 11.84
C CYS A 100 1.80 -13.45 12.97
N SER A 101 1.37 -12.19 12.87
CA SER A 101 1.61 -11.13 13.86
C SER A 101 3.08 -10.78 14.15
N LYS A 102 4.03 -11.42 13.45
CA LYS A 102 5.47 -11.13 13.59
C LYS A 102 5.82 -9.80 12.91
N PRO A 103 6.75 -9.02 13.49
CA PRO A 103 7.23 -7.75 12.93
C PRO A 103 8.32 -7.98 11.86
N LYS A 104 8.16 -8.99 11.00
CA LYS A 104 9.12 -9.36 9.94
C LYS A 104 8.62 -8.88 8.58
N LEU A 105 8.08 -7.67 8.52
CA LEU A 105 7.58 -7.07 7.28
C LEU A 105 8.70 -6.37 6.51
N ARG A 106 8.68 -6.52 5.19
CA ARG A 106 9.52 -5.77 4.26
C ARG A 106 8.62 -5.19 3.18
N ASN A 107 8.77 -3.90 2.91
CA ASN A 107 8.04 -3.24 1.83
C ASN A 107 8.37 -3.95 0.51
N THR A 108 7.37 -4.22 -0.33
CA THR A 108 7.56 -4.98 -1.57
C THR A 108 8.50 -4.29 -2.53
N ASN A 109 8.58 -2.95 -2.54
CA ASN A 109 9.53 -2.17 -3.33
C ASN A 109 11.00 -2.30 -2.85
N ARG A 110 11.26 -3.07 -1.78
CA ARG A 110 12.60 -3.29 -1.19
C ARG A 110 12.94 -4.77 -1.01
N LEU A 111 12.50 -5.60 -1.97
CA LEU A 111 12.72 -7.05 -1.92
C LEU A 111 14.00 -7.52 -2.62
N GLU A 112 14.64 -6.70 -3.45
CA GLU A 112 15.88 -7.09 -4.15
C GLU A 112 16.91 -7.72 -3.20
N GLY A 113 17.43 -8.88 -3.58
CA GLY A 113 18.44 -9.63 -2.82
C GLY A 113 17.95 -10.26 -1.50
N ARG A 114 16.67 -10.08 -1.11
CA ARG A 114 16.14 -10.68 0.12
C ARG A 114 15.86 -12.16 -0.06
N THR A 115 16.16 -12.95 0.98
CA THR A 115 15.85 -14.38 1.02
C THR A 115 14.35 -14.63 0.92
N CYS A 116 13.97 -15.56 0.06
CA CYS A 116 12.59 -15.93 -0.17
C CYS A 116 12.02 -16.65 1.07
N PRO A 117 10.91 -16.15 1.67
CA PRO A 117 10.32 -16.77 2.85
C PRO A 117 9.65 -18.12 2.56
N LYS A 118 9.32 -18.43 1.30
CA LYS A 118 8.69 -19.69 0.91
C LYS A 118 9.68 -20.86 0.85
N CYS A 119 10.81 -20.69 0.16
CA CYS A 119 11.79 -21.78 0.01
C CYS A 119 13.00 -21.66 0.93
N ARG A 120 13.26 -20.47 1.51
CA ARG A 120 14.43 -20.14 2.35
C ARG A 120 15.80 -20.37 1.70
N LYS A 121 15.84 -20.66 0.40
CA LYS A 121 17.05 -20.97 -0.37
C LYS A 121 17.40 -19.85 -1.37
N GLY A 122 16.42 -19.41 -2.15
CA GLY A 122 16.62 -18.37 -3.17
C GLY A 122 16.50 -16.96 -2.63
N ILE A 123 16.87 -15.99 -3.48
CA ILE A 123 16.71 -14.56 -3.25
C ILE A 123 15.75 -13.97 -4.29
N PHE A 124 15.15 -12.82 -4.00
CA PHE A 124 14.34 -12.10 -4.98
C PHE A 124 15.22 -11.29 -5.95
N ARG A 125 14.82 -11.30 -7.22
CA ARG A 125 15.33 -10.45 -8.31
C ARG A 125 14.16 -9.68 -8.90
N GLY A 126 14.28 -8.35 -8.95
CA GLY A 126 13.28 -7.44 -9.46
C GLY A 126 13.47 -7.11 -10.93
N GLU A 127 12.36 -7.08 -11.66
CA GLU A 127 12.28 -6.61 -13.04
C GLU A 127 11.11 -5.63 -13.15
N MET A 128 11.31 -4.48 -13.80
CA MET A 128 10.24 -3.53 -14.05
C MET A 128 9.36 -4.07 -15.19
N THR A 129 8.07 -4.27 -14.93
CA THR A 129 7.16 -5.00 -15.83
C THR A 129 5.99 -4.19 -16.36
N ALA A 130 5.60 -3.12 -15.68
CA ALA A 130 4.50 -2.26 -16.12
C ALA A 130 4.66 -0.81 -15.63
N ILE A 131 4.03 0.12 -16.35
CA ILE A 131 3.87 1.53 -15.98
C ILE A 131 2.39 1.87 -16.23
N SER A 132 1.74 2.55 -15.28
CA SER A 132 0.37 3.05 -15.37
C SER A 132 0.30 4.55 -15.16
#